data_AF-A0A918DGA6-F1
#
_entry.id   AF-A0A918DGA6-F1
#
_cell.length_a   1.000
_cell.length_b   1.000
_cell.length_c   1.000
_cell.angle_alpha   90.00
_cell.angle_beta   90.00
_cell.angle_gamma   90.00
#
_symmetry.space_group_name_H-M   'P 1'
#
loop_
_entity.id
_entity.type
_entity.pdbx_description
1 polymer ?
#
loop_
_entity_poly.entity_id
_entity_poly.type
_entity_poly.pdbx_seq_one_letter_code
_entity_poly.pdbx_strand_id
1 'polypeptide(L)' 'MWDMKPIPFELLVTVTGSSPVELREAAYREAERFFGGNAETDVISARAEPDQDGSFRATIVFRQIATG' A
#
# COMPACT_ATOMS: atom_id res chain seq x y z
N MET A 1 14.03 16.68 26.52
CA MET A 1 13.29 16.49 25.26
C MET A 1 13.11 14.98 25.14
N TRP A 2 11.88 14.47 25.27
CA TRP A 2 11.65 13.04 25.12
C TRP A 2 11.70 12.75 23.63
N ASP A 3 12.69 11.97 23.21
CA ASP A 3 12.85 11.56 21.82
C ASP A 3 11.75 10.54 21.51
N MET A 4 10.57 11.02 21.10
CA MET A 4 9.47 10.15 20.68
C MET A 4 9.85 9.55 19.34
N LYS A 5 10.37 8.30 19.39
CA LYS A 5 10.51 7.51 18.17
C LYS A 5 9.13 7.33 17.55
N PRO A 6 8.93 7.69 16.28
CA PRO A 6 7.66 7.46 15.61
C PRO A 6 7.35 5.96 15.63
N ILE A 7 6.09 5.62 15.89
CA ILE A 7 5.62 4.24 15.77
C ILE A 7 5.48 3.95 14.27
N PRO A 8 6.19 2.95 13.71
CA PRO A 8 6.04 2.61 12.31
C PRO A 8 4.63 2.06 12.08
N PHE A 9 3.86 2.72 11.21
CA PHE A 9 2.56 2.24 10.79
C PHE A 9 2.69 1.42 9.51
N GLU A 10 2.00 0.29 9.49
CA GLU A 10 1.74 -0.46 8.28
C GLU A 10 0.36 -0.08 7.75
N LEU A 11 0.27 0.06 6.42
CA LEU A 11 -0.99 0.29 5.73
C LEU A 11 -1.35 -0.96 4.93
N LEU A 12 -2.46 -1.60 5.30
CA LEU A 12 -3.05 -2.68 4.52
C LEU A 12 -4.05 -2.09 3.52
N VAL A 13 -3.76 -2.28 2.24
CA VAL A 13 -4.58 -1.80 1.12
C VAL A 13 -5.19 -3.00 0.39
N THR A 14 -6.51 -2.98 0.21
CA THR A 14 -7.22 -3.94 -0.64
C THR A 14 -7.77 -3.22 -1.87
N VAL A 15 -7.40 -3.70 -3.06
CA VAL A 15 -7.83 -3.15 -4.36
C VAL A 15 -8.33 -4.26 -5.27
N THR A 16 -9.18 -3.89 -6.22
CA THR A 16 -9.68 -4.78 -7.27
C THR A 16 -9.26 -4.26 -8.64
N GLY A 17 -8.91 -5.14 -9.57
CA GLY A 17 -8.45 -4.76 -10.90
C GLY A 17 -8.26 -5.96 -11.82
N SER A 18 -8.11 -5.70 -13.11
CA SER A 18 -8.05 -6.72 -14.16
C SER A 18 -6.62 -7.04 -14.61
N SER A 19 -5.63 -6.29 -14.13
CA SER A 19 -4.22 -6.51 -14.45
C SER A 19 -3.28 -6.18 -13.29
N PRO A 20 -2.06 -6.74 -13.26
CA PRO A 20 -1.05 -6.38 -12.27
C PRO A 20 -0.73 -4.89 -12.22
N VAL A 21 -0.76 -4.19 -13.36
CA VAL A 21 -0.47 -2.75 -13.43
C VAL A 21 -1.58 -1.95 -12.76
N GLU A 22 -2.85 -2.24 -13.04
CA GLU A 22 -3.99 -1.56 -12.41
C GLU A 22 -3.99 -1.73 -10.89
N LEU A 23 -3.76 -2.95 -10.40
CA LEU A 23 -3.69 -3.25 -8.97
C LEU A 23 -2.56 -2.47 -8.30
N ARG A 24 -1.39 -2.41 -8.95
CA ARG A 24 -0.23 -1.66 -8.44
C ARG A 24 -0.53 -0.17 -8.34
N GLU A 25 -0.99 0.45 -9.43
CA GLU A 25 -1.29 1.89 -9.46
C GLU A 25 -2.39 2.27 -8.46
N ALA A 26 -3.42 1.44 -8.32
CA ALA A 26 -4.47 1.65 -7.32
C ALA A 26 -3.92 1.55 -5.89
N ALA A 27 -3.08 0.55 -5.60
CA ALA A 27 -2.53 0.35 -4.28
C ALA A 27 -1.57 1.49 -3.87
N TYR A 28 -0.68 1.92 -4.76
CA TYR A 28 0.22 3.05 -4.51
C TYR A 28 -0.53 4.36 -4.32
N ARG A 29 -1.61 4.60 -5.08
CA ARG A 29 -2.46 5.79 -4.88
C ARG A 29 -3.04 5.86 -3.48
N GLU A 30 -3.48 4.73 -2.91
CA GLU A 30 -3.96 4.70 -1.52
C GLU A 30 -2.83 4.89 -0.51
N ALA A 31 -1.64 4.32 -0.77
CA ALA A 31 -0.47 4.55 0.06
C ALA A 31 -0.03 6.02 0.08
N GLU A 32 0.00 6.68 -1.08
CA GLU A 32 0.30 8.11 -1.22
C GLU A 32 -0.72 8.99 -0.49
N ARG A 33 -2.01 8.64 -0.55
CA ARG A 33 -3.07 9.35 0.18
C ARG A 33 -2.92 9.26 1.69
N PHE A 34 -2.46 8.12 2.20
CA PHE A 34 -2.30 7.88 3.63
C PHE A 34 -1.00 8.45 4.19
N PHE A 35 0.14 8.16 3.55
CA PHE A 35 1.46 8.58 4.04
C PHE A 35 1.89 9.97 3.55
N GLY A 36 1.24 10.49 2.50
CA GLY A 36 1.64 11.72 1.81
C GLY A 36 2.48 11.44 0.56
N GLY A 37 2.34 12.28 -0.47
CA GLY A 37 3.00 12.06 -1.78
C GLY A 37 4.52 12.23 -1.78
N ASN A 38 5.11 12.68 -0.68
CA ASN A 38 6.56 12.75 -0.46
C ASN A 38 7.08 11.65 0.49
N ALA A 39 6.21 10.75 0.95
CA ALA A 39 6.62 9.63 1.78
C ALA A 39 7.33 8.57 0.94
N GLU A 40 8.45 8.07 1.47
CA GLU A 40 9.07 6.88 0.91
C GLU A 40 8.41 5.65 1.54
N THR A 41 7.88 4.77 0.69
CA THR A 41 7.14 3.57 1.12
C THR A 41 7.79 2.30 0.59
N ASP A 42 7.84 1.29 1.43
CA ASP A 42 8.27 -0.08 1.11
C ASP A 42 7.06 -1.02 1.08
N VAL A 43 7.13 -2.10 0.28
CA VAL A 43 6.08 -3.13 0.20
C VAL A 43 6.53 -4.36 0.99
N ILE A 44 5.83 -4.65 2.09
CA ILE A 44 6.13 -5.80 2.95
C ILE A 44 5.57 -7.08 2.35
N SER A 45 4.33 -7.03 1.85
CA SER A 45 3.68 -8.18 1.23
C SER A 45 2.68 -7.75 0.16
N ALA A 46 2.51 -8.60 -0.84
CA ALA A 46 1.51 -8.42 -1.88
C ALA A 46 0.95 -9.79 -2.27
N ARG A 47 -0.37 -9.94 -2.20
CA ARG A 47 -1.09 -11.16 -2.59
C ARG A 47 -2.28 -10.77 -3.44
N ALA A 48 -2.47 -11.48 -4.55
CA ALA A 48 -3.63 -11.34 -5.40
C ALA A 48 -4.36 -12.67 -5.52
N GLU A 49 -5.69 -12.60 -5.52
CA GLU A 49 -6.58 -13.74 -5.67
C GLU A 49 -7.63 -13.41 -6.74
N PRO A 50 -8.05 -14.40 -7.56
CA PRO A 50 -9.14 -14.19 -8.50
C PRO A 50 -10.44 -13.86 -7.75
N ASP A 51 -11.18 -12.87 -8.23
CA ASP A 51 -12.53 -12.54 -7.77
C ASP A 51 -13.59 -13.18 -8.69
N GLN A 52 -14.87 -13.15 -8.29
CA GLN A 52 -15.95 -13.89 -8.95
C GLN A 52 -16.30 -13.36 -10.36
N ASP A 53 -15.93 -12.12 -10.66
CA ASP A 53 -16.24 -11.42 -11.91
C ASP A 53 -15.11 -11.51 -12.95
N GLY A 54 -14.09 -12.32 -12.69
CA GLY A 54 -12.91 -12.43 -13.55
C GLY A 54 -11.89 -11.32 -13.34
N SER A 55 -12.12 -10.41 -12.39
CA SER A 55 -11.09 -9.51 -11.88
C SER A 55 -10.22 -10.21 -10.82
N PHE A 56 -9.25 -9.49 -10.28
CA PHE A 56 -8.44 -9.92 -9.16
C PHE A 56 -8.63 -8.95 -7.99
N ARG A 57 -8.67 -9.51 -6.79
CA ARG A 57 -8.57 -8.77 -5.54
C ARG A 57 -7.15 -8.91 -5.01
N ALA A 58 -6.46 -7.79 -4.83
CA ALA A 58 -5.13 -7.77 -4.24
C ALA A 58 -5.12 -7.09 -2.87
N THR A 59 -4.37 -7.67 -1.94
CA THR A 59 -4.04 -7.08 -0.65
C THR A 59 -2.53 -6.80 -0.62
N ILE A 60 -2.17 -5.53 -0.40
CA ILE A 60 -0.80 -5.05 -0.35
C ILE A 60 -0.58 -4.40 1.02
N VAL A 61 0.52 -4.75 1.68
CA VAL A 61 0.93 -4.12 2.95
C VAL A 61 2.11 -3.21 2.68
N PHE A 62 1.91 -1.92 2.95
CA PHE A 62 2.94 -0.89 2.85
C PHE A 62 3.49 -0.52 4.21
N ARG A 63 4.74 -0.08 4.25
CA ARG A 63 5.36 0.56 5.41
C ARG A 63 6.06 1.83 4.98
N GLN A 64 5.87 2.90 5.74
CA GLN A 64 6.66 4.11 5.58
C GLN A 64 8.09 3.88 6.08
N ILE A 65 9.07 4.21 5.24
CA ILE A 65 10.50 4.09 5.56
C ILE A 65 11.19 5.44 5.75
N ALA A 66 10.64 6.51 5.16
CA ALA A 66 11.07 7.88 5.42
C ALA A 66 9.92 8.88 5.19
N THR A 67 9.97 10.00 5.93
CA THR A 67 9.20 11.22 5.65
C THR A 67 10.14 12.24 5.01
N GLY A 68 9.79 12.72 3.81
CA GLY A 68 10.46 13.86 3.19
C GLY A 68 10.12 15.20 3.83
#